data_AF-M7UEG2-F1
#
_entry.id   AF-M7UEG2-F1
#
_cell.length_a   1.000
_cell.length_b   1.000
_cell.length_c   1.000
_cell.angle_alpha   90.00
_cell.angle_beta   90.00
_cell.angle_gamma   90.00
#
_symmetry.space_group_name_H-M   'P 1'
#
loop_
_entity.id
_entity.type
_entity.pdbx_description
1 polymer ?
#
loop_
_entity_poly.entity_id
_entity_poly.type
_entity_poly.pdbx_seq_one_letter_code
_entity_poly.pdbx_strand_id
1 'polypeptide(L)'
;MGFSRIPDTNVENASVDGLAMIYNTVTEDRKRNSTFHSFLAKEVALEREKHLTICTNTTVHRIEFSDDNGVLRASKVIFGTSDPTSTKTFEATVKKEVIICSGALGSPQVLMLSGIGPRQHLEEDKIKVIHDLPGVGSNFTDHPSIPVAWEIPISESIIQVAVSPLKAILELGKYLLFRTGIMSLPSQTIGFFIRSQSLNEDATGPRIKNPSSPNFKSSPTETPPLHHSNPQNVAPDIELIPLAVSATDDMEEHQSKFSKMGIFCILATICNPLSRGSVRLTSPSPHSYPAVDFGIFSNPNDIILARRAVHLALAFGKTMLSSGFPLLRPVTFSSESQDLDVENGNHEEMDKFIRNRVRNTFHYSSTCRMGSETDENAPGVVDNELRVHGVKGVRIADASVFPKIVSHHTMAPAAMVAIRCADFVMDAENHD
;
A
#
# COMPACT_ATOMS: atom_id res chain seq x y z
N MET A 1 7.57 26.00 -8.70
CA MET A 1 7.73 25.66 -7.27
C MET A 1 9.15 25.24 -6.87
N GLY A 2 10.14 25.13 -7.78
CA GLY A 2 11.54 24.86 -7.38
C GLY A 2 11.89 23.39 -7.15
N PHE A 3 10.98 22.46 -7.43
CA PHE A 3 11.24 21.03 -7.44
C PHE A 3 11.82 20.56 -8.78
N SER A 4 12.65 19.52 -8.74
CA SER A 4 13.27 18.92 -9.92
C SER A 4 12.28 18.02 -10.67
N ARG A 5 12.48 17.85 -11.98
CA ARG A 5 11.86 16.77 -12.74
C ARG A 5 12.78 15.55 -12.71
N ILE A 6 12.24 14.41 -12.31
CA ILE A 6 12.92 13.13 -12.19
C ILE A 6 12.44 12.25 -13.34
N PRO A 7 13.29 11.94 -14.34
CA PRO A 7 12.87 11.12 -15.47
C PRO A 7 12.46 9.70 -15.08
N ASP A 8 13.20 9.11 -14.15
CA ASP A 8 12.98 7.76 -13.64
C ASP A 8 13.36 7.69 -12.16
N THR A 9 12.42 7.30 -11.31
CA THR A 9 12.65 7.11 -9.87
C THR A 9 13.20 5.74 -9.51
N ASN A 10 13.31 4.82 -10.48
CA ASN A 10 13.76 3.44 -10.25
C ASN A 10 15.27 3.26 -10.44
N VAL A 11 16.02 4.32 -10.75
CA VAL A 11 17.48 4.26 -10.84
C VAL A 11 18.13 4.55 -9.49
N GLU A 12 19.20 3.83 -9.17
CA GLU A 12 19.87 3.85 -7.85
C GLU A 12 20.26 5.25 -7.36
N ASN A 13 20.60 6.16 -8.27
CA ASN A 13 21.05 7.53 -7.96
C ASN A 13 20.03 8.61 -8.36
N ALA A 14 18.76 8.26 -8.47
CA ALA A 14 17.72 9.24 -8.76
C ALA A 14 17.67 10.33 -7.69
N SER A 15 17.46 11.58 -8.10
CA SER A 15 17.05 12.62 -7.15
C SER A 15 15.71 12.22 -6.53
N VAL A 16 15.55 12.42 -5.23
CA VAL A 16 14.34 12.03 -4.50
C VAL A 16 13.27 13.11 -4.55
N ASP A 17 13.66 14.37 -4.30
CA ASP A 17 12.72 15.48 -4.13
C ASP A 17 12.32 16.04 -5.51
N GLY A 18 11.17 15.61 -6.03
CA GLY A 18 10.75 16.05 -7.36
C GLY A 18 9.52 15.37 -7.95
N LEU A 19 9.19 15.84 -9.15
CA LEU A 19 8.14 15.29 -10.01
C LEU A 19 8.69 14.09 -10.80
N ALA A 20 8.08 12.93 -10.63
CA ALA A 20 8.41 11.69 -11.32
C ALA A 20 7.33 11.28 -12.32
N MET A 21 7.76 10.66 -13.42
CA MET A 21 6.86 9.85 -14.26
C MET A 21 6.68 8.48 -13.61
N ILE A 22 5.44 8.04 -13.47
CA ILE A 22 5.13 6.72 -12.90
C ILE A 22 5.05 5.69 -14.01
N TYR A 23 5.92 4.68 -13.93
CA TYR A 23 5.84 3.51 -14.79
C TYR A 23 4.64 2.67 -14.36
N ASN A 24 3.81 2.33 -15.35
CA ASN A 24 2.57 1.61 -15.14
C ASN A 24 2.67 0.22 -15.76
N THR A 25 1.95 -0.75 -15.19
CA THR A 25 1.90 -2.12 -15.70
C THR A 25 0.97 -2.23 -16.91
N VAL A 26 1.44 -1.67 -18.03
CA VAL A 26 0.76 -1.70 -19.31
C VAL A 26 1.69 -2.20 -20.41
N THR A 27 1.14 -2.98 -21.34
CA THR A 27 1.83 -3.43 -22.55
C THR A 27 2.00 -2.28 -23.56
N GLU A 28 2.82 -2.50 -24.59
CA GLU A 28 2.96 -1.54 -25.71
C GLU A 28 1.62 -1.24 -26.40
N ASP A 29 0.71 -2.21 -26.46
CA ASP A 29 -0.64 -2.06 -27.00
C ASP A 29 -1.67 -1.48 -25.98
N ARG A 30 -1.18 -0.86 -24.89
CA ARG A 30 -1.99 -0.14 -23.88
C ARG A 30 -3.00 -1.01 -23.14
N LYS A 31 -2.74 -2.31 -23.00
CA LYS A 31 -3.53 -3.21 -22.15
C LYS A 31 -2.86 -3.33 -20.79
N ARG A 32 -3.67 -3.56 -19.75
CA ARG A 32 -3.16 -3.90 -18.42
C ARG A 32 -2.35 -5.19 -18.49
N ASN A 33 -1.13 -5.18 -17.95
CA ASN A 33 -0.31 -6.36 -17.77
C ASN A 33 -0.22 -6.72 -16.27
N SER A 34 -1.07 -7.63 -15.81
CA SER A 34 -1.02 -8.11 -14.42
C SER A 34 0.00 -9.23 -14.25
N THR A 35 0.39 -9.53 -13.00
CA THR A 35 1.17 -10.74 -12.67
C THR A 35 0.43 -12.01 -13.09
N PHE A 36 -0.90 -12.04 -13.02
CA PHE A 36 -1.70 -13.13 -13.59
C PHE A 36 -1.45 -13.31 -15.08
N HIS A 37 -1.52 -12.23 -15.88
CA HIS A 37 -1.25 -12.31 -17.32
C HIS A 37 0.21 -12.69 -17.63
N SER A 38 1.16 -12.19 -16.84
CA SER A 38 2.60 -12.46 -17.08
C SER A 38 3.04 -13.87 -16.70
N PHE A 39 2.50 -14.45 -15.62
CA PHE A 39 3.02 -15.71 -15.04
C PHE A 39 2.03 -16.88 -15.08
N LEU A 40 0.73 -16.60 -15.17
CA LEU A 40 -0.33 -17.60 -15.08
C LEU A 40 -1.45 -17.36 -16.11
N ALA A 41 -1.09 -16.84 -17.29
CA ALA A 41 -2.04 -16.74 -18.39
C ALA A 41 -2.62 -18.12 -18.72
N LYS A 42 -3.84 -18.14 -19.29
CA LYS A 42 -4.56 -19.38 -19.59
C LYS A 42 -3.71 -20.34 -20.42
N GLU A 43 -2.98 -19.82 -21.40
CA GLU A 43 -2.11 -20.58 -22.28
C GLU A 43 -1.01 -21.28 -21.49
N VAL A 44 -0.31 -20.54 -20.62
CA VAL A 44 0.74 -21.08 -19.73
C VAL A 44 0.18 -22.12 -18.76
N ALA A 45 -1.03 -21.88 -18.23
CA ALA A 45 -1.68 -22.82 -17.32
C ALA A 45 -2.04 -24.14 -18.02
N LEU A 46 -2.57 -24.08 -19.25
CA LEU A 46 -2.90 -25.26 -20.05
C LEU A 46 -1.66 -26.04 -20.48
N GLU A 47 -0.57 -25.36 -20.85
CA GLU A 47 0.71 -26.00 -21.18
C GLU A 47 1.27 -26.80 -19.98
N ARG A 48 0.94 -26.39 -18.75
CA ARG A 48 1.44 -26.99 -17.50
C ARG A 48 0.43 -27.91 -16.81
N GLU A 49 -0.70 -28.22 -17.43
CA GLU A 49 -1.82 -28.94 -16.80
C GLU A 49 -1.44 -30.28 -16.15
N LYS A 50 -0.37 -30.94 -16.64
CA LYS A 50 0.14 -32.21 -16.09
C LYS A 50 0.80 -32.07 -14.71
N HIS A 51 1.26 -30.87 -14.37
CA HIS A 51 2.02 -30.59 -13.14
C HIS A 51 1.47 -29.40 -12.35
N LEU A 52 0.44 -28.72 -12.86
CA LEU A 52 -0.18 -27.56 -12.24
C LEU A 52 -1.70 -27.79 -12.11
N THR A 53 -2.16 -27.89 -10.87
CA THR A 53 -3.58 -27.92 -10.54
C THR A 53 -4.00 -26.55 -10.02
N ILE A 54 -5.02 -25.95 -10.64
CA ILE A 54 -5.57 -24.66 -10.24
C ILE A 54 -6.96 -24.87 -9.64
N CYS A 55 -7.13 -24.47 -8.38
CA CYS A 55 -8.41 -24.44 -7.69
C CYS A 55 -8.88 -22.99 -7.53
N THR A 56 -9.88 -22.58 -8.30
CA THR A 56 -10.52 -21.25 -8.17
C THR A 56 -11.77 -21.32 -7.32
N ASN A 57 -12.22 -20.20 -6.75
CA ASN A 57 -13.38 -20.14 -5.85
C ASN A 57 -13.22 -21.09 -4.65
N THR A 58 -11.99 -21.18 -4.15
CA THR A 58 -11.65 -21.99 -2.98
C THR A 58 -10.96 -21.15 -1.93
N THR A 59 -11.28 -21.42 -0.67
CA THR A 59 -10.69 -20.76 0.50
C THR A 59 -9.83 -21.77 1.26
N VAL A 60 -8.59 -21.40 1.57
CA VAL A 60 -7.72 -22.20 2.46
C VAL A 60 -8.25 -22.10 3.88
N HIS A 61 -8.50 -23.23 4.52
CA HIS A 61 -9.00 -23.28 5.88
C HIS A 61 -7.86 -23.26 6.90
N ARG A 62 -6.85 -24.12 6.69
CA ARG A 62 -5.66 -24.23 7.54
C ARG A 62 -4.62 -25.15 6.90
N ILE A 63 -3.41 -25.09 7.44
CA ILE A 63 -2.33 -26.05 7.25
C ILE A 63 -2.31 -26.99 8.45
N GLU A 64 -2.16 -28.29 8.20
CA GLU A 64 -1.95 -29.29 9.24
C GLU A 64 -0.50 -29.74 9.26
N PHE A 65 -0.02 -30.08 10.46
CA PHE A 65 1.38 -30.40 10.72
C PHE A 65 1.50 -31.81 11.31
N SER A 66 2.56 -32.52 10.91
CA SER A 66 2.98 -33.78 11.51
C SER A 66 4.34 -33.62 12.18
N ASP A 67 4.61 -34.43 13.20
CA ASP A 67 5.94 -34.51 13.80
C ASP A 67 6.95 -35.08 12.79
N ASP A 68 8.07 -34.37 12.63
CA ASP A 68 9.24 -34.78 11.85
C ASP A 68 10.47 -34.62 12.74
N ASN A 69 10.72 -35.66 13.54
CA ASN A 69 11.85 -35.74 14.48
C ASN A 69 11.85 -34.60 15.51
N GLY A 70 10.69 -34.35 16.13
CA GLY A 70 10.52 -33.29 17.13
C GLY A 70 10.37 -31.88 16.56
N VAL A 71 10.35 -31.72 15.23
CA VAL A 71 10.00 -30.46 14.55
C VAL A 71 8.74 -30.67 13.74
N LEU A 72 7.77 -29.77 13.87
CA LEU A 72 6.52 -29.87 13.13
C LEU A 72 6.72 -29.46 11.66
N ARG A 73 6.30 -30.34 10.74
CA ARG A 73 6.38 -30.11 9.29
C ARG A 73 4.97 -30.07 8.68
N ALA A 74 4.74 -29.13 7.77
CA ALA A 74 3.49 -29.06 7.02
C ALA A 74 3.26 -30.37 6.25
N SER A 75 2.11 -31.00 6.49
CA SER A 75 1.77 -32.31 5.96
C SER A 75 0.53 -32.29 5.08
N LYS A 76 -0.42 -31.38 5.36
CA LYS A 76 -1.63 -31.19 4.55
C LYS A 76 -2.07 -29.74 4.51
N VAL A 77 -2.76 -29.37 3.43
CA VAL A 77 -3.56 -28.14 3.35
C VAL A 77 -5.03 -28.53 3.27
N ILE A 78 -5.83 -27.98 4.17
CA ILE A 78 -7.28 -28.16 4.20
C ILE A 78 -7.91 -26.93 3.55
N PHE A 79 -8.82 -27.13 2.60
CA PHE A 79 -9.49 -26.04 1.89
C PHE A 79 -10.92 -26.42 1.50
N GLY A 80 -11.74 -25.43 1.21
CA GLY A 80 -13.14 -25.59 0.83
C GLY A 80 -13.51 -24.64 -0.30
N THR A 81 -14.78 -24.67 -0.74
CA THR A 81 -15.31 -23.62 -1.62
C THR A 81 -15.32 -22.27 -0.89
N SER A 82 -15.24 -21.16 -1.61
CA SER A 82 -15.37 -19.82 -1.03
C SER A 82 -16.80 -19.48 -0.60
N ASP A 83 -17.80 -20.29 -0.97
CA ASP A 83 -19.17 -20.18 -0.46
C ASP A 83 -19.25 -20.61 1.01
N PRO A 84 -19.54 -19.69 1.95
CA PRO A 84 -19.57 -19.97 3.38
C PRO A 84 -20.68 -20.93 3.81
N THR A 85 -21.67 -21.19 2.95
CA THR A 85 -22.78 -22.12 3.25
C THR A 85 -22.41 -23.57 3.00
N SER A 86 -21.33 -23.83 2.25
CA SER A 86 -20.92 -25.18 1.93
C SER A 86 -20.10 -25.79 3.06
N THR A 87 -20.37 -27.07 3.33
CA THR A 87 -19.59 -27.86 4.30
C THR A 87 -18.52 -28.73 3.62
N LYS A 88 -18.41 -28.66 2.29
CA LYS A 88 -17.50 -29.52 1.54
C LYS A 88 -16.06 -29.06 1.71
N THR A 89 -15.24 -29.94 2.26
CA THR A 89 -13.81 -29.74 2.45
C THR A 89 -13.00 -30.71 1.59
N PHE A 90 -11.79 -30.30 1.26
CA PHE A 90 -10.80 -31.04 0.48
C PHE A 90 -9.47 -30.97 1.19
N GLU A 91 -8.60 -31.95 0.89
CA GLU A 91 -7.27 -32.05 1.47
C GLU A 91 -6.25 -32.19 0.35
N ALA A 92 -5.15 -31.42 0.42
CA ALA A 92 -3.97 -31.60 -0.41
C ALA A 92 -2.81 -32.08 0.47
N THR A 93 -2.23 -33.24 0.18
CA THR A 93 -1.04 -33.73 0.88
C THR A 93 0.19 -32.96 0.44
N VAL A 94 0.97 -32.47 1.39
CA VAL A 94 2.19 -31.70 1.17
C VAL A 94 3.37 -32.65 1.12
N LYS A 95 4.07 -32.71 -0.02
CA LYS A 95 5.29 -33.50 -0.16
C LYS A 95 6.56 -32.67 0.10
N LYS A 96 6.58 -31.43 -0.40
CA LYS A 96 7.73 -30.54 -0.30
C LYS A 96 7.43 -29.36 0.62
N GLU A 97 6.63 -28.41 0.17
CA GLU A 97 6.46 -27.14 0.87
C GLU A 97 5.08 -26.52 0.57
N VAL A 98 4.61 -25.67 1.48
CA VAL A 98 3.47 -24.77 1.30
C VAL A 98 3.98 -23.35 1.19
N ILE A 99 3.54 -22.61 0.17
CA ILE A 99 3.86 -21.20 -0.01
C ILE A 99 2.57 -20.40 0.14
N ILE A 100 2.51 -19.54 1.14
CA ILE A 100 1.36 -18.67 1.41
C ILE A 100 1.54 -17.35 0.66
N CYS A 101 0.58 -17.01 -0.19
CA CYS A 101 0.56 -15.76 -0.97
C CYS A 101 -0.80 -15.04 -0.81
N SER A 102 -1.37 -15.08 0.39
CA SER A 102 -2.72 -14.56 0.69
C SER A 102 -2.74 -13.07 1.04
N GLY A 103 -1.61 -12.38 0.87
CA GLY A 103 -1.46 -10.95 1.10
C GLY A 103 -1.42 -10.58 2.59
N ALA A 104 -1.17 -9.31 2.88
CA ALA A 104 -0.99 -8.82 4.25
C ALA A 104 -2.20 -8.99 5.17
N LEU A 105 -3.40 -9.25 4.64
CA LEU A 105 -4.57 -9.54 5.47
C LEU A 105 -4.82 -11.05 5.60
N GLY A 106 -4.68 -11.81 4.50
CA GLY A 106 -5.01 -13.24 4.47
C GLY A 106 -3.89 -14.14 4.99
N SER A 107 -2.62 -13.80 4.76
CA SER A 107 -1.49 -14.62 5.21
C SER A 107 -1.40 -14.79 6.72
N PRO A 108 -1.53 -13.73 7.56
CA PRO A 108 -1.60 -13.93 9.01
C PRO A 108 -2.85 -14.69 9.44
N GLN A 109 -3.99 -14.53 8.76
CA GLN A 109 -5.21 -15.30 9.04
C GLN A 109 -4.99 -16.80 8.81
N VAL A 110 -4.37 -17.18 7.69
CA VAL A 110 -4.06 -18.60 7.40
C VAL A 110 -3.14 -19.18 8.46
N LEU A 111 -2.09 -18.47 8.89
CA LEU A 111 -1.21 -18.92 9.97
C LEU A 111 -1.97 -19.11 11.28
N MET A 112 -2.75 -18.12 11.70
CA MET A 112 -3.51 -18.19 12.95
C MET A 112 -4.52 -19.35 12.94
N LEU A 113 -5.27 -19.54 11.84
CA LEU A 113 -6.18 -20.68 11.68
C LEU A 113 -5.45 -22.04 11.66
N SER A 114 -4.15 -22.04 11.35
CA SER A 114 -3.27 -23.21 11.38
C SER A 114 -2.59 -23.40 12.75
N GLY A 115 -2.92 -22.56 13.75
CA GLY A 115 -2.36 -22.62 15.09
C GLY A 115 -1.00 -21.95 15.26
N ILE A 116 -0.56 -21.13 14.30
CA ILE A 116 0.69 -20.36 14.38
C ILE A 116 0.33 -18.88 14.56
N GLY A 117 0.66 -18.31 15.71
CA GLY A 117 0.34 -16.93 16.03
C GLY A 117 0.37 -16.64 17.52
N PRO A 118 -0.15 -15.49 17.99
CA PRO A 118 -0.12 -15.14 19.41
C PRO A 118 -0.90 -16.15 20.24
N ARG A 119 -0.23 -16.89 21.13
CA ARG A 119 -0.83 -17.98 21.93
C ARG A 119 -2.15 -17.61 22.59
N GLN A 120 -2.19 -16.47 23.28
CA GLN A 120 -3.39 -16.03 23.99
C GLN A 120 -4.57 -15.84 23.03
N HIS A 121 -4.36 -15.23 21.87
CA HIS A 121 -5.40 -15.01 20.86
C HIS A 121 -5.91 -16.35 20.30
N LEU A 122 -5.01 -17.29 20.02
CA LEU A 122 -5.38 -18.63 19.53
C LEU A 122 -6.20 -19.41 20.57
N GLU A 123 -5.82 -19.34 21.84
CA GLU A 123 -6.54 -19.98 22.94
C GLU A 123 -7.94 -19.38 23.13
N GLU A 124 -8.10 -18.05 23.00
CA GLU A 124 -9.38 -17.34 23.02
C GLU A 124 -10.34 -17.85 21.92
N ASP A 125 -9.81 -18.10 20.72
CA ASP A 125 -10.54 -18.67 19.58
C ASP A 125 -10.65 -20.21 19.61
N LYS A 126 -10.14 -20.87 20.65
CA LYS A 126 -10.11 -22.34 20.82
C LYS A 126 -9.35 -23.06 19.69
N ILE A 127 -8.35 -22.41 19.14
CA ILE A 127 -7.44 -22.97 18.14
C ILE A 127 -6.27 -23.62 18.87
N LYS A 128 -5.91 -24.86 18.49
CA LYS A 128 -4.74 -25.54 19.03
C LYS A 128 -3.47 -24.74 18.68
N VAL A 129 -2.71 -24.35 19.69
CA VAL A 129 -1.42 -23.69 19.51
C VAL A 129 -0.40 -24.70 19.00
N ILE A 130 0.11 -24.47 17.79
CA ILE A 130 1.20 -25.20 17.14
C ILE A 130 2.52 -24.51 17.45
N HIS A 131 2.57 -23.19 17.26
CA HIS A 131 3.72 -22.36 17.60
C HIS A 131 3.26 -20.98 18.07
N ASP A 132 3.81 -20.53 19.20
CA ASP A 132 3.52 -19.20 19.75
C ASP A 132 4.38 -18.17 19.05
N LEU A 133 3.77 -17.44 18.12
CA LEU A 133 4.46 -16.49 17.25
C LEU A 133 3.73 -15.15 17.31
N PRO A 134 3.97 -14.33 18.35
CA PRO A 134 3.24 -13.08 18.59
C PRO A 134 3.40 -12.05 17.46
N GLY A 135 4.40 -12.21 16.60
CA GLY A 135 4.60 -11.39 15.41
C GLY A 135 3.51 -11.55 14.34
N VAL A 136 2.78 -12.67 14.30
CA VAL A 136 1.75 -12.94 13.28
C VAL A 136 0.57 -11.99 13.44
N GLY A 137 0.26 -11.26 12.37
CA GLY A 137 -0.81 -10.26 12.35
C GLY A 137 -0.43 -8.94 13.04
N SER A 138 0.75 -8.85 13.65
CA SER A 138 1.26 -7.60 14.23
C SER A 138 1.84 -6.67 13.15
N ASN A 139 2.22 -5.44 13.52
CA ASN A 139 3.01 -4.55 12.67
C ASN A 139 2.38 -4.22 11.30
N PHE A 140 1.05 -4.31 11.19
CA PHE A 140 0.33 -3.94 9.98
C PHE A 140 0.66 -2.50 9.60
N THR A 141 1.03 -2.30 8.33
CA THR A 141 1.41 -0.99 7.80
C THR A 141 0.81 -0.79 6.41
N ASP A 142 0.39 0.44 6.15
CA ASP A 142 -0.08 0.94 4.85
C ASP A 142 0.44 2.36 4.64
N HIS A 143 0.24 2.96 3.47
CA HIS A 143 0.42 4.39 3.24
C HIS A 143 -0.90 5.13 3.50
N PRO A 144 -1.06 5.88 4.61
CA PRO A 144 -2.22 6.71 4.82
C PRO A 144 -2.19 7.92 3.87
N SER A 145 -3.33 8.19 3.24
CA SER A 145 -3.49 9.23 2.22
C SER A 145 -4.63 10.18 2.57
N ILE A 146 -4.40 11.47 2.37
CA ILE A 146 -5.39 12.54 2.63
C ILE A 146 -5.80 13.17 1.30
N PRO A 147 -7.06 13.06 0.87
CA PRO A 147 -7.54 13.63 -0.39
C PRO A 147 -7.76 15.14 -0.27
N VAL A 148 -6.86 15.92 -0.87
CA VAL A 148 -7.02 17.37 -1.05
C VAL A 148 -7.57 17.62 -2.44
N ALA A 149 -8.82 18.05 -2.54
CA ALA A 149 -9.53 18.11 -3.81
C ALA A 149 -10.14 19.47 -4.10
N TRP A 150 -10.23 19.77 -5.39
CA TRP A 150 -10.84 20.98 -5.95
C TRP A 150 -11.91 20.60 -6.97
N GLU A 151 -12.94 21.43 -7.04
CA GLU A 151 -13.88 21.43 -8.15
C GLU A 151 -13.19 21.98 -9.40
N ILE A 152 -13.42 21.33 -10.53
CA ILE A 152 -12.97 21.73 -11.86
C ILE A 152 -14.14 21.64 -12.85
N PRO A 153 -14.10 22.33 -14.01
CA PRO A 153 -15.09 22.12 -15.06
C PRO A 153 -15.17 20.64 -15.46
N ILE A 154 -16.39 20.13 -15.64
CA ILE A 154 -16.62 18.73 -16.02
C ILE A 154 -15.84 18.36 -17.31
N SER A 155 -15.66 19.30 -18.24
CA SER A 155 -14.89 19.11 -19.47
C SER A 155 -13.42 18.72 -19.25
N GLU A 156 -12.85 19.12 -18.11
CA GLU A 156 -11.46 18.83 -17.71
C GLU A 156 -11.35 17.58 -16.83
N SER A 157 -12.47 17.01 -16.40
CA SER A 157 -12.51 15.85 -15.52
C SER A 157 -12.78 14.56 -16.29
N ILE A 158 -12.29 13.43 -15.77
CA ILE A 158 -12.65 12.10 -16.30
C ILE A 158 -14.15 11.79 -16.12
N ILE A 159 -14.81 12.45 -15.16
CA ILE A 159 -16.24 12.31 -14.88
C ILE A 159 -17.09 12.61 -16.11
N GLN A 160 -16.59 13.39 -17.09
CA GLN A 160 -17.29 13.60 -18.37
C GLN A 160 -17.65 12.31 -19.10
N VAL A 161 -16.83 11.25 -18.96
CA VAL A 161 -17.07 9.94 -19.55
C VAL A 161 -18.19 9.22 -18.81
N ALA A 162 -18.24 9.36 -17.48
CA ALA A 162 -19.27 8.76 -16.64
C ALA A 162 -20.65 9.41 -16.82
N VAL A 163 -20.70 10.74 -17.01
CA VAL A 163 -21.97 11.49 -17.13
C VAL A 163 -22.49 11.63 -18.58
N SER A 164 -21.71 11.21 -19.58
CA SER A 164 -22.09 11.32 -20.99
C SER A 164 -21.90 9.99 -21.74
N PRO A 165 -22.99 9.23 -22.00
CA PRO A 165 -22.92 7.97 -22.73
C PRO A 165 -22.27 8.08 -24.12
N LEU A 166 -22.54 9.19 -24.84
CA LEU A 166 -21.93 9.43 -26.15
C LEU A 166 -20.41 9.58 -26.04
N LYS A 167 -19.90 10.34 -25.07
CA LYS A 167 -18.46 10.46 -24.84
C LYS A 167 -17.85 9.11 -24.46
N ALA A 168 -18.53 8.32 -23.63
CA ALA A 168 -18.08 6.98 -23.28
C ALA A 168 -17.95 6.06 -24.50
N ILE A 169 -18.93 6.06 -25.40
CA ILE A 169 -18.88 5.30 -26.66
C ILE A 169 -17.74 5.78 -27.54
N LEU A 170 -17.53 7.09 -27.66
CA LEU A 170 -16.44 7.65 -28.48
C LEU A 170 -15.05 7.33 -27.90
N GLU A 171 -14.84 7.47 -26.60
CA GLU A 171 -13.57 7.10 -25.94
C GLU A 171 -13.31 5.59 -26.02
N LEU A 172 -14.36 4.76 -25.91
CA LEU A 172 -14.25 3.32 -26.13
C LEU A 172 -13.86 3.02 -27.58
N GLY A 173 -14.46 3.69 -28.56
CA GLY A 173 -14.08 3.56 -29.97
C GLY A 173 -12.63 3.94 -30.23
N LYS A 174 -12.15 5.05 -29.64
CA LYS A 174 -10.73 5.45 -29.71
C LYS A 174 -9.80 4.38 -29.15
N TYR A 175 -10.16 3.79 -28.03
CA TYR A 175 -9.38 2.73 -27.42
C TYR A 175 -9.40 1.43 -28.24
N LEU A 176 -10.57 0.98 -28.69
CA LEU A 176 -10.69 -0.29 -29.42
C LEU A 176 -10.04 -0.24 -30.81
N LEU A 177 -10.17 0.88 -31.53
CA LEU A 177 -9.67 1.02 -32.89
C LEU A 177 -8.22 1.48 -32.96
N PHE A 178 -7.81 2.39 -32.05
CA PHE A 178 -6.52 3.08 -32.16
C PHE A 178 -5.64 2.95 -30.92
N ARG A 179 -6.11 2.32 -29.82
CA ARG A 179 -5.40 2.27 -28.53
C ARG A 179 -5.04 3.66 -27.99
N THR A 180 -5.93 4.63 -28.20
CA THR A 180 -5.78 6.01 -27.73
C THR A 180 -6.96 6.44 -26.85
N GLY A 181 -6.91 7.67 -26.32
CA GLY A 181 -7.97 8.25 -25.50
C GLY A 181 -7.82 7.96 -24.01
N ILE A 182 -8.75 8.46 -23.21
CA ILE A 182 -8.67 8.44 -21.75
C ILE A 182 -8.66 7.01 -21.20
N MET A 183 -9.37 6.08 -21.88
CA MET A 183 -9.41 4.67 -21.51
C MET A 183 -8.08 3.93 -21.72
N SER A 184 -7.13 4.51 -22.47
CA SER A 184 -5.78 3.95 -22.66
C SER A 184 -4.77 4.40 -21.60
N LEU A 185 -5.17 5.33 -20.72
CA LEU A 185 -4.30 5.91 -19.70
C LEU A 185 -4.64 5.36 -18.31
N PRO A 186 -3.63 5.09 -17.46
CA PRO A 186 -3.85 4.80 -16.06
C PRO A 186 -4.35 6.06 -15.32
N SER A 187 -4.97 5.87 -14.15
CA SER A 187 -5.46 6.97 -13.31
C SER A 187 -4.34 7.88 -12.80
N GLN A 188 -3.13 7.36 -12.66
CA GLN A 188 -1.94 8.10 -12.25
C GLN A 188 -0.82 7.90 -13.28
N THR A 189 -0.28 9.01 -13.76
CA THR A 189 0.86 9.02 -14.70
C THR A 189 2.08 9.75 -14.14
N ILE A 190 1.87 10.55 -13.09
CA ILE A 190 2.89 11.32 -12.39
C ILE A 190 2.72 11.17 -10.88
N GLY A 191 3.81 11.34 -10.14
CA GLY A 191 3.81 11.41 -8.69
C GLY A 191 4.89 12.39 -8.26
N PHE A 192 4.69 13.08 -7.13
CA PHE A 192 5.73 13.91 -6.54
C PHE A 192 6.23 13.22 -5.30
N PHE A 193 7.51 12.85 -5.27
CA PHE A 193 8.16 12.29 -4.09
C PHE A 193 8.94 13.40 -3.41
N ILE A 194 8.77 13.55 -2.11
CA ILE A 194 9.41 14.59 -1.32
C ILE A 194 9.87 14.00 0.01
N ARG A 195 11.04 14.43 0.47
CA ARG A 195 11.43 14.33 1.87
C ARG A 195 10.96 15.57 2.61
N SER A 196 10.19 15.38 3.67
CA SER A 196 9.59 16.45 4.46
C SER A 196 10.63 17.42 5.05
N GLN A 197 11.84 16.92 5.34
CA GLN A 197 13.00 17.70 5.77
C GLN A 197 13.54 18.67 4.70
N SER A 198 13.29 18.39 3.41
CA SER A 198 13.68 19.25 2.29
C SER A 198 12.71 20.40 2.08
N LEU A 199 11.55 20.41 2.76
CA LEU A 199 10.56 21.48 2.69
C LEU A 199 10.86 22.61 3.66
N ASN A 200 10.49 23.84 3.28
CA ASN A 200 10.47 25.01 4.15
C ASN A 200 9.60 24.80 5.42
N GLU A 201 9.69 25.72 6.37
CA GLU A 201 9.02 25.60 7.67
C GLU A 201 7.50 25.48 7.50
N ASP A 202 6.91 26.31 6.64
CA ASP A 202 5.49 26.32 6.26
C ASP A 202 5.09 25.22 5.26
N ALA A 203 6.02 24.36 4.85
CA ALA A 203 5.81 23.21 3.96
C ALA A 203 5.15 23.53 2.60
N THR A 204 5.33 24.75 2.09
CA THR A 204 4.78 25.20 0.80
C THR A 204 5.75 25.03 -0.38
N GLY A 205 7.02 24.68 -0.11
CA GLY A 205 8.04 24.53 -1.15
C GLY A 205 9.38 24.04 -0.61
N PRO A 206 10.41 23.92 -1.47
CA PRO A 206 11.74 23.48 -1.04
C PRO A 206 12.43 24.53 -0.15
N ARG A 207 13.25 24.07 0.82
CA ARG A 207 14.14 24.95 1.57
C ARG A 207 15.12 25.64 0.62
N ILE A 208 15.17 26.98 0.67
CA ILE A 208 16.18 27.75 -0.05
C ILE A 208 17.53 27.50 0.64
N LYS A 209 18.44 26.76 -0.01
CA LYS A 209 19.85 26.73 0.38
C LYS A 209 20.48 28.06 -0.03
N ASN A 210 20.49 29.06 0.86
CA ASN A 210 21.15 30.34 0.60
C ASN A 210 22.53 30.36 1.30
N PRO A 211 23.67 30.28 0.57
CA PRO A 211 25.00 30.28 1.19
C PRO A 211 25.45 31.64 1.74
N SER A 212 24.67 32.72 1.56
CA SER A 212 25.17 34.10 1.65
C SER A 212 24.35 35.05 2.52
N SER A 213 23.52 34.56 3.47
CA SER A 213 22.84 35.45 4.43
C SER A 213 23.65 35.61 5.73
N PRO A 214 24.16 36.81 6.09
CA PRO A 214 25.04 37.01 7.25
C PRO A 214 24.35 36.90 8.62
N ASN A 215 23.03 36.68 8.65
CA ASN A 215 22.22 36.66 9.87
C ASN A 215 21.44 35.35 10.06
N PHE A 216 21.99 34.21 9.62
CA PHE A 216 21.44 32.92 10.03
C PHE A 216 21.80 32.63 11.49
N LYS A 217 20.95 33.08 12.42
CA LYS A 217 20.87 32.46 13.74
C LYS A 217 20.05 31.19 13.58
N SER A 218 20.68 30.04 13.75
CA SER A 218 19.98 28.77 13.91
C SER A 218 18.97 28.93 15.04
N SER A 219 17.69 29.01 14.70
CA SER A 219 16.66 28.60 15.64
C SER A 219 16.96 27.15 16.07
N PRO A 220 16.63 26.73 17.30
CA PRO A 220 16.75 25.34 17.68
C PRO A 220 15.84 24.54 16.74
N THR A 221 16.44 23.90 15.74
CA THR A 221 15.73 23.00 14.84
C THR A 221 15.29 21.79 15.68
N GLU A 222 13.98 21.55 15.77
CA GLU A 222 13.43 20.26 16.27
C GLU A 222 13.81 19.05 15.39
N THR A 223 14.71 19.23 14.42
CA THR A 223 15.23 18.18 13.55
C THR A 223 16.77 18.15 13.65
N PRO A 224 17.37 17.04 14.11
CA PRO A 224 18.82 16.88 14.16
C PRO A 224 19.46 16.92 12.76
N PRO A 225 20.76 17.27 12.64
CA PRO A 225 21.47 17.26 11.37
C PRO A 225 21.54 15.85 10.74
N LEU A 226 21.42 15.80 9.41
CA LEU A 226 21.34 14.57 8.63
C LEU A 226 22.68 13.80 8.61
N HIS A 227 22.72 12.64 9.25
CA HIS A 227 23.75 11.64 8.96
C HIS A 227 23.28 10.75 7.79
N HIS A 228 24.13 10.60 6.76
CA HIS A 228 23.92 9.72 5.60
C HIS A 228 23.78 8.23 5.97
N SER A 229 24.08 7.86 7.21
CA SER A 229 23.98 6.50 7.73
C SER A 229 22.57 6.10 8.16
N ASN A 230 21.59 7.03 8.21
CA ASN A 230 20.20 6.68 8.47
C ASN A 230 19.43 6.55 7.14
N PRO A 231 19.01 5.33 6.72
CA PRO A 231 18.26 5.12 5.49
C PRO A 231 16.96 5.94 5.40
N GLN A 232 16.39 6.35 6.52
CA GLN A 232 15.19 7.20 6.55
C GLN A 232 15.46 8.63 6.05
N ASN A 233 16.72 9.08 6.04
CA ASN A 233 17.11 10.41 5.55
C ASN A 233 17.26 10.48 4.02
N VAL A 234 17.24 9.32 3.34
CA VAL A 234 17.44 9.20 1.88
C VAL A 234 16.19 8.75 1.12
N ALA A 235 15.16 8.21 1.79
CA ALA A 235 13.89 7.84 1.16
C ALA A 235 12.85 8.97 1.28
N PRO A 236 11.94 9.14 0.30
CA PRO A 236 10.83 10.08 0.44
C PRO A 236 9.88 9.62 1.55
N ASP A 237 9.33 10.56 2.31
CA ASP A 237 8.34 10.30 3.36
C ASP A 237 6.96 10.89 3.01
N ILE A 238 6.89 11.70 1.95
CA ILE A 238 5.66 12.23 1.35
C ILE A 238 5.62 11.86 -0.14
N GLU A 239 4.46 11.40 -0.59
CA GLU A 239 4.09 11.36 -2.00
C GLU A 239 2.85 12.24 -2.21
N LEU A 240 2.87 13.10 -3.23
CA LEU A 240 1.66 13.73 -3.73
C LEU A 240 1.24 13.04 -5.03
N ILE A 241 0.02 12.52 -5.04
CA ILE A 241 -0.53 11.76 -6.16
C ILE A 241 -1.67 12.56 -6.81
N PRO A 242 -1.42 13.23 -7.95
CA PRO A 242 -2.48 13.87 -8.72
C PRO A 242 -3.41 12.83 -9.34
N LEU A 243 -4.72 12.99 -9.10
CA LEU A 243 -5.77 12.14 -9.60
C LEU A 243 -6.87 12.96 -10.27
N ALA A 244 -7.40 12.43 -11.38
CA ALA A 244 -8.57 12.99 -12.06
C ALA A 244 -9.91 12.57 -11.40
N VAL A 245 -9.87 12.00 -10.20
CA VAL A 245 -11.02 11.52 -9.42
C VAL A 245 -10.93 12.03 -7.98
N SER A 246 -12.03 11.99 -7.23
CA SER A 246 -12.06 12.45 -5.84
C SER A 246 -11.17 11.66 -4.89
N ALA A 247 -10.96 10.36 -5.17
CA ALA A 247 -10.32 9.42 -4.26
C ALA A 247 -10.96 9.41 -2.85
N THR A 248 -12.27 9.55 -2.80
CA THR A 248 -13.08 9.45 -1.57
C THR A 248 -14.16 8.37 -1.71
N ASP A 249 -13.90 7.34 -2.50
CA ASP A 249 -14.91 6.37 -2.99
C ASP A 249 -15.65 5.66 -1.84
N ASP A 250 -14.98 5.56 -0.69
CA ASP A 250 -15.45 4.90 0.53
C ASP A 250 -16.32 5.83 1.42
N MET A 251 -16.47 7.11 1.04
CA MET A 251 -17.20 8.11 1.81
C MET A 251 -18.61 8.34 1.24
N GLU A 252 -19.62 8.49 2.11
CA GLU A 252 -21.02 8.75 1.71
C GLU A 252 -21.18 9.98 0.78
N GLU A 253 -20.33 10.99 0.96
CA GLU A 253 -20.31 12.19 0.13
C GLU A 253 -19.94 11.90 -1.33
N HIS A 254 -19.20 10.83 -1.60
CA HIS A 254 -18.81 10.47 -2.96
C HIS A 254 -20.02 10.15 -3.82
N GLN A 255 -20.89 9.26 -3.34
CA GLN A 255 -22.08 8.83 -4.09
C GLN A 255 -23.05 9.99 -4.30
N SER A 256 -23.22 10.82 -3.27
CA SER A 256 -24.22 11.90 -3.25
C SER A 256 -23.78 13.19 -3.97
N LYS A 257 -22.50 13.55 -3.94
CA LYS A 257 -21.99 14.82 -4.50
C LYS A 257 -20.92 14.63 -5.58
N PHE A 258 -19.88 13.85 -5.29
CA PHE A 258 -18.68 13.85 -6.14
C PHE A 258 -18.83 13.03 -7.42
N SER A 259 -19.74 12.06 -7.46
CA SER A 259 -20.02 11.23 -8.64
C SER A 259 -20.49 12.01 -9.89
N LYS A 260 -20.93 13.27 -9.72
CA LYS A 260 -21.44 14.13 -10.79
C LYS A 260 -20.68 15.46 -10.93
N MET A 261 -19.63 15.66 -10.13
CA MET A 261 -18.86 16.90 -10.09
C MET A 261 -17.52 16.69 -10.81
N GLY A 262 -17.09 17.69 -11.58
CA GLY A 262 -15.72 17.68 -12.09
C GLY A 262 -14.76 17.87 -10.92
N ILE A 263 -13.85 16.92 -10.69
CA ILE A 263 -12.93 16.96 -9.57
C ILE A 263 -11.50 16.69 -10.03
N PHE A 264 -10.58 17.46 -9.45
CA PHE A 264 -9.15 17.17 -9.42
C PHE A 264 -8.73 16.98 -7.96
N CYS A 265 -8.00 15.92 -7.68
CA CYS A 265 -7.53 15.60 -6.34
C CYS A 265 -6.01 15.45 -6.34
N ILE A 266 -5.39 15.85 -5.24
CA ILE A 266 -4.04 15.45 -4.87
C ILE A 266 -4.19 14.60 -3.61
N LEU A 267 -3.87 13.32 -3.67
CA LEU A 267 -3.69 12.52 -2.46
C LEU A 267 -2.34 12.92 -1.84
N ALA A 268 -2.41 13.48 -0.65
CA ALA A 268 -1.26 13.73 0.20
C ALA A 268 -0.97 12.47 1.02
N THR A 269 0.03 11.70 0.59
CA THR A 269 0.30 10.33 1.06
C THR A 269 1.56 10.30 1.93
N ILE A 270 1.49 9.56 3.04
CA ILE A 270 2.64 9.30 3.91
C ILE A 270 3.28 7.96 3.50
N CYS A 271 4.54 8.02 3.06
CA CYS A 271 5.26 6.85 2.51
C CYS A 271 6.10 6.09 3.54
N ASN A 272 6.23 6.62 4.75
CA ASN A 272 7.01 6.01 5.81
C ASN A 272 6.38 6.27 7.19
N PRO A 273 5.15 5.80 7.42
CA PRO A 273 4.48 6.03 8.69
C PRO A 273 5.17 5.26 9.82
N LEU A 274 5.16 5.86 11.01
CA LEU A 274 5.64 5.23 12.25
C LEU A 274 4.54 4.44 12.96
N SER A 275 3.28 4.80 12.72
CA SER A 275 2.10 4.12 13.22
C SER A 275 2.07 2.65 12.78
N ARG A 276 1.56 1.78 13.65
CA ARG A 276 1.38 0.35 13.37
C ARG A 276 -0.01 -0.09 13.79
N GLY A 277 -0.58 -0.95 12.95
CA GLY A 277 -1.85 -1.62 13.20
C GLY A 277 -1.69 -3.10 13.51
N SER A 278 -2.80 -3.82 13.45
CA SER A 278 -2.83 -5.28 13.59
C SER A 278 -3.97 -5.93 12.78
N VAL A 279 -3.80 -7.23 12.52
CA VAL A 279 -4.79 -8.12 11.91
C VAL A 279 -5.02 -9.28 12.88
N ARG A 280 -6.26 -9.51 13.29
CA ARG A 280 -6.66 -10.58 14.21
C ARG A 280 -7.79 -11.40 13.62
N LEU A 281 -7.93 -12.66 14.06
CA LEU A 281 -9.14 -13.40 13.76
C LEU A 281 -10.33 -12.78 14.50
N THR A 282 -11.49 -12.86 13.88
CA THR A 282 -12.80 -12.56 14.53
C THR A 282 -13.52 -13.83 14.95
N SER A 283 -13.13 -14.98 14.37
CA SER A 283 -13.65 -16.29 14.67
C SER A 283 -12.71 -17.37 14.09
N PRO A 284 -12.85 -18.65 14.47
CA PRO A 284 -12.12 -19.77 13.86
C PRO A 284 -12.63 -20.14 12.45
N SER A 285 -13.61 -19.43 11.90
CA SER A 285 -14.11 -19.68 10.55
C SER A 285 -13.18 -19.05 9.50
N PRO A 286 -12.77 -19.81 8.46
CA PRO A 286 -11.97 -19.28 7.37
C PRO A 286 -12.73 -18.31 6.46
N HIS A 287 -14.06 -18.24 6.59
CA HIS A 287 -14.91 -17.31 5.83
C HIS A 287 -15.15 -15.98 6.54
N SER A 288 -14.74 -15.87 7.81
CA SER A 288 -14.85 -14.61 8.54
C SER A 288 -13.78 -13.63 8.06
N TYR A 289 -14.18 -12.39 7.81
CA TYR A 289 -13.22 -11.32 7.61
C TYR A 289 -12.41 -11.10 8.89
N PRO A 290 -11.09 -10.94 8.81
CA PRO A 290 -10.28 -10.62 9.97
C PRO A 290 -10.61 -9.23 10.50
N ALA A 291 -10.42 -9.03 11.80
CA ALA A 291 -10.45 -7.70 12.39
C ALA A 291 -9.15 -6.99 12.02
N VAL A 292 -9.27 -5.81 11.42
CA VAL A 292 -8.12 -4.99 11.01
C VAL A 292 -8.17 -3.69 11.78
N ASP A 293 -7.16 -3.49 12.62
CA ASP A 293 -6.83 -2.18 13.17
C ASP A 293 -5.75 -1.57 12.26
N PHE A 294 -6.06 -0.46 11.59
CA PHE A 294 -5.08 0.21 10.74
C PHE A 294 -4.01 0.95 11.55
N GLY A 295 -4.31 1.29 12.81
CA GLY A 295 -3.41 2.04 13.69
C GLY A 295 -3.05 3.44 13.20
N ILE A 296 -3.74 4.00 12.20
CA ILE A 296 -3.40 5.29 11.57
C ILE A 296 -3.35 6.40 12.63
N PHE A 297 -2.23 7.10 12.70
CA PHE A 297 -1.94 8.16 13.68
C PHE A 297 -1.84 7.68 15.14
N SER A 298 -1.61 6.38 15.39
CA SER A 298 -1.21 5.88 16.71
C SER A 298 0.14 6.46 17.16
N ASN A 299 1.01 6.82 16.21
CA ASN A 299 2.18 7.64 16.47
C ASN A 299 1.88 9.13 16.18
N PRO A 300 2.08 10.05 17.15
CA PRO A 300 1.78 11.47 16.97
C PRO A 300 2.69 12.17 15.95
N ASN A 301 3.83 11.60 15.56
CA ASN A 301 4.67 12.20 14.53
C ASN A 301 4.04 12.09 13.12
N ASP A 302 3.17 11.10 12.90
CA ASP A 302 2.55 10.90 11.59
C ASP A 302 1.53 12.00 11.27
N ILE A 303 0.84 12.57 12.28
CA ILE A 303 -0.06 13.70 12.03
C ILE A 303 0.71 14.97 11.65
N ILE A 304 1.91 15.17 12.20
CA ILE A 304 2.79 16.29 11.83
C ILE A 304 3.21 16.15 10.36
N LEU A 305 3.59 14.94 9.94
CA LEU A 305 3.94 14.67 8.55
C LEU A 305 2.74 14.84 7.61
N ALA A 306 1.54 14.40 8.03
CA ALA A 306 0.30 14.60 7.29
C ALA A 306 0.00 16.09 7.04
N ARG A 307 0.13 16.95 8.06
CA ARG A 307 -0.04 18.41 7.90
C ARG A 307 0.91 18.98 6.85
N ARG A 308 2.19 18.59 6.90
CA ARG A 308 3.19 19.04 5.90
C ARG A 308 2.79 18.61 4.48
N ALA A 309 2.31 17.39 4.32
CA ALA A 309 1.84 16.88 3.02
C ALA A 309 0.61 17.64 2.51
N VAL A 310 -0.37 17.93 3.39
CA VAL A 310 -1.57 18.71 3.05
C VAL A 310 -1.22 20.15 2.68
N HIS A 311 -0.36 20.82 3.45
CA HIS A 311 0.14 22.16 3.11
C HIS A 311 0.80 22.21 1.73
N LEU A 312 1.64 21.22 1.44
CA LEU A 312 2.30 21.13 0.15
C LEU A 312 1.29 20.93 -0.99
N ALA A 313 0.30 20.05 -0.82
CA ALA A 313 -0.78 19.85 -1.79
C ALA A 313 -1.57 21.15 -2.04
N LEU A 314 -1.90 21.90 -0.99
CA LEU A 314 -2.57 23.22 -1.12
C LEU A 314 -1.69 24.23 -1.88
N ALA A 315 -0.37 24.25 -1.64
CA ALA A 315 0.56 25.11 -2.35
C ALA A 315 0.68 24.74 -3.85
N PHE A 316 0.62 23.44 -4.17
CA PHE A 316 0.50 22.97 -5.56
C PHE A 316 -0.80 23.47 -6.19
N GLY A 317 -1.94 23.32 -5.52
CA GLY A 317 -3.23 23.84 -5.99
C GLY A 317 -3.18 25.34 -6.28
N LYS A 318 -2.62 26.15 -5.38
CA LYS A 318 -2.43 27.60 -5.59
C LYS A 318 -1.57 27.88 -6.84
N THR A 319 -0.47 27.15 -7.01
CA THR A 319 0.40 27.30 -8.19
C THR A 319 -0.31 26.90 -9.48
N MET A 320 -1.08 25.81 -9.47
CA MET A 320 -1.85 25.36 -10.63
C MET A 320 -2.87 26.42 -11.04
N LEU A 321 -3.62 26.98 -10.09
CA LEU A 321 -4.54 28.08 -10.34
C LEU A 321 -3.82 29.30 -10.95
N SER A 322 -2.69 29.72 -10.37
CA SER A 322 -1.88 30.84 -10.91
C SER A 322 -1.31 30.56 -12.31
N SER A 323 -1.12 29.29 -12.68
CA SER A 323 -0.67 28.88 -14.02
C SER A 323 -1.79 28.83 -15.06
N GLY A 324 -3.04 29.08 -14.66
CA GLY A 324 -4.21 29.06 -15.53
C GLY A 324 -4.94 27.71 -15.60
N PHE A 325 -4.58 26.74 -14.77
CA PHE A 325 -5.37 25.51 -14.66
C PHE A 325 -6.71 25.82 -13.98
N PRO A 326 -7.85 25.31 -14.50
CA PRO A 326 -9.18 25.77 -14.10
C PRO A 326 -9.66 25.13 -12.79
N LEU A 327 -8.95 25.37 -11.69
CA LEU A 327 -9.44 25.09 -10.34
C LEU A 327 -10.50 26.13 -9.97
N LEU A 328 -11.67 25.67 -9.50
CA LEU A 328 -12.77 26.54 -9.10
C LEU A 328 -12.73 26.85 -7.60
N ARG A 329 -12.92 25.83 -6.76
CA ARG A 329 -12.89 25.96 -5.30
C ARG A 329 -12.41 24.66 -4.65
N PRO A 330 -11.76 24.71 -3.47
CA PRO A 330 -11.48 23.51 -2.71
C PRO A 330 -12.80 22.88 -2.22
N VAL A 331 -12.87 21.55 -2.23
CA VAL A 331 -14.10 20.80 -1.88
C VAL A 331 -13.95 19.87 -0.68
N THR A 332 -12.72 19.47 -0.32
CA THR A 332 -12.49 18.59 0.84
C THR A 332 -11.96 19.34 2.06
N PHE A 333 -11.17 20.40 1.88
CA PHE A 333 -10.72 21.32 2.93
C PHE A 333 -11.01 22.76 2.50
N SER A 334 -12.11 23.33 2.99
CA SER A 334 -12.65 24.59 2.46
C SER A 334 -11.75 25.79 2.76
N SER A 335 -11.94 26.89 2.02
CA SER A 335 -11.19 28.12 2.27
C SER A 335 -11.49 28.69 3.66
N GLU A 336 -12.74 28.59 4.13
CA GLU A 336 -13.13 29.06 5.45
C GLU A 336 -12.39 28.31 6.57
N SER A 337 -12.27 26.98 6.46
CA SER A 337 -11.49 26.19 7.42
C SER A 337 -10.00 26.55 7.38
N GLN A 338 -9.45 26.85 6.20
CA GLN A 338 -8.07 27.32 6.06
C GLN A 338 -7.86 28.69 6.70
N ASP A 339 -8.79 29.62 6.50
CA ASP A 339 -8.73 30.97 7.06
C ASP A 339 -8.83 30.94 8.60
N LEU A 340 -9.64 30.04 9.16
CA LEU A 340 -9.74 29.83 10.62
C LEU A 340 -8.44 29.36 11.25
N ASP A 341 -7.73 28.41 10.63
CA ASP A 341 -6.41 27.97 11.13
C ASP A 341 -5.41 29.13 11.14
N VAL A 342 -5.43 29.99 10.10
CA VAL A 342 -4.58 31.18 10.00
C VAL A 342 -4.95 32.22 11.06
N GLU A 343 -6.24 32.53 11.24
CA GLU A 343 -6.74 33.49 12.23
C GLU A 343 -6.38 33.06 13.66
N ASN A 344 -6.54 31.77 13.96
CA ASN A 344 -6.27 31.22 15.28
C ASN A 344 -4.78 30.91 15.52
N GLY A 345 -3.94 30.98 14.49
CA GLY A 345 -2.52 30.62 14.56
C GLY A 345 -2.29 29.16 14.97
N ASN A 346 -3.18 28.25 14.56
CA ASN A 346 -3.14 26.82 14.91
C ASN A 346 -3.40 25.92 13.69
N HIS A 347 -3.61 24.62 13.91
CA HIS A 347 -3.87 23.62 12.86
C HIS A 347 -5.10 22.77 13.21
N GLU A 348 -6.05 23.33 13.96
CA GLU A 348 -7.17 22.57 14.52
C GLU A 348 -8.13 22.08 13.42
N GLU A 349 -8.46 22.93 12.45
CA GLU A 349 -9.35 22.56 11.35
C GLU A 349 -8.67 21.59 10.39
N MET A 350 -7.38 21.76 10.13
CA MET A 350 -6.59 20.80 9.36
C MET A 350 -6.48 19.44 10.02
N ASP A 351 -6.30 19.38 11.35
CA ASP A 351 -6.30 18.10 12.07
C ASP A 351 -7.64 17.39 11.96
N LYS A 352 -8.75 18.13 12.14
CA LYS A 352 -10.10 17.60 11.95
C LYS A 352 -10.26 17.09 10.52
N PHE A 353 -9.84 17.87 9.54
CA PHE A 353 -9.86 17.48 8.13
C PHE A 353 -9.06 16.20 7.87
N ILE A 354 -7.81 16.14 8.30
CA ILE A 354 -6.94 14.96 8.12
C ILE A 354 -7.58 13.73 8.75
N ARG A 355 -8.04 13.80 10.00
CA ARG A 355 -8.64 12.65 10.70
C ARG A 355 -9.95 12.18 10.07
N ASN A 356 -10.76 13.11 9.57
CA ASN A 356 -12.04 12.78 8.95
C ASN A 356 -11.90 12.25 7.52
N ARG A 357 -10.77 12.51 6.85
CA ARG A 357 -10.60 12.21 5.42
C ARG A 357 -9.48 11.22 5.11
N VAL A 358 -8.62 10.90 6.08
CA VAL A 358 -7.55 9.92 5.89
C VAL A 358 -8.13 8.58 5.43
N ARG A 359 -7.48 8.00 4.43
CA ARG A 359 -7.83 6.70 3.86
C ARG A 359 -6.60 5.84 3.65
N ASN A 360 -6.84 4.56 3.44
CA ASN A 360 -5.82 3.62 2.97
C ASN A 360 -5.48 3.86 1.49
N THR A 361 -4.30 3.38 1.08
CA THR A 361 -3.84 3.34 -0.32
C THR A 361 -3.72 1.90 -0.84
N PHE A 362 -4.24 0.93 -0.09
CA PHE A 362 -4.18 -0.50 -0.41
C PHE A 362 -2.75 -1.06 -0.51
N HIS A 363 -1.79 -0.45 0.18
CA HIS A 363 -0.40 -0.92 0.30
C HIS A 363 -0.18 -1.73 1.58
N TYR A 364 -1.16 -2.56 1.93
CA TYR A 364 -1.13 -3.40 3.12
C TYR A 364 0.12 -4.29 3.14
N SER A 365 0.85 -4.26 4.26
CA SER A 365 2.13 -4.96 4.37
C SER A 365 2.48 -5.31 5.81
N SER A 366 3.59 -6.07 5.95
CA SER A 366 4.36 -6.22 7.19
C SER A 366 3.69 -7.01 8.33
N THR A 367 2.58 -7.69 8.06
CA THR A 367 1.83 -8.52 9.04
C THR A 367 2.42 -9.89 9.34
N CYS A 368 3.34 -10.34 8.49
CA CYS A 368 4.15 -11.53 8.69
C CYS A 368 5.64 -11.16 8.53
N ARG A 369 6.03 -10.06 9.17
CA ARG A 369 7.32 -9.37 8.99
C ARG A 369 8.52 -10.34 9.00
N MET A 370 9.37 -10.22 7.99
CA MET A 370 10.69 -10.86 7.97
C MET A 370 11.61 -10.23 9.03
N GLY A 371 12.20 -11.06 9.87
CA GLY A 371 13.06 -10.61 10.97
C GLY A 371 13.35 -11.71 11.99
N SER A 372 14.13 -11.37 13.02
CA SER A 372 14.40 -12.31 14.12
C SER A 372 13.12 -12.65 14.86
N GLU A 373 12.87 -13.92 15.11
CA GLU A 373 11.76 -14.39 15.96
C GLU A 373 11.80 -13.75 17.35
N THR A 374 13.01 -13.54 17.89
CA THR A 374 13.25 -13.04 19.25
C THR A 374 13.45 -11.52 19.32
N ASP A 375 13.06 -10.76 18.29
CA ASP A 375 13.10 -9.30 18.32
C ASP A 375 12.15 -8.78 19.42
N GLU A 376 12.70 -8.06 20.40
CA GLU A 376 11.97 -7.59 21.59
C GLU A 376 10.85 -6.60 21.27
N ASN A 377 10.99 -5.80 20.21
CA ASN A 377 10.04 -4.73 19.89
C ASN A 377 9.04 -5.16 18.82
N ALA A 378 9.48 -6.00 17.88
CA ALA A 378 8.65 -6.50 16.80
C ALA A 378 9.07 -7.94 16.46
N PRO A 379 8.53 -8.98 17.11
CA PRO A 379 8.88 -10.36 16.80
C PRO A 379 8.70 -10.70 15.31
N GLY A 380 9.70 -11.33 14.71
CA GLY A 380 9.70 -11.81 13.32
C GLY A 380 8.76 -12.99 13.10
N VAL A 381 8.23 -13.13 11.89
CA VAL A 381 7.40 -14.27 11.49
C VAL A 381 8.12 -15.18 10.51
N VAL A 382 8.95 -14.61 9.64
CA VAL A 382 9.74 -15.38 8.68
C VAL A 382 11.23 -15.03 8.75
N ASP A 383 12.08 -15.99 8.37
CA ASP A 383 13.52 -15.79 8.21
C ASP A 383 13.87 -15.06 6.89
N ASN A 384 15.17 -14.87 6.63
CA ASN A 384 15.67 -14.21 5.41
C ASN A 384 15.49 -15.03 4.13
N GLU A 385 15.03 -16.27 4.24
CA GLU A 385 14.61 -17.12 3.13
C GLU A 385 13.07 -17.24 3.06
N LEU A 386 12.33 -16.44 3.83
CA LEU A 386 10.87 -16.42 3.87
C LEU A 386 10.22 -17.64 4.55
N ARG A 387 10.98 -18.47 5.27
CA ARG A 387 10.44 -19.63 6.00
C ARG A 387 9.81 -19.17 7.30
N VAL A 388 8.64 -19.73 7.63
CA VAL A 388 7.94 -19.42 8.88
C VAL A 388 8.69 -20.01 10.07
N HIS A 389 8.92 -19.19 11.10
CA HIS A 389 9.59 -19.63 12.32
C HIS A 389 8.81 -20.72 13.07
N GLY A 390 9.53 -21.64 13.71
CA GLY A 390 8.97 -22.72 14.53
C GLY A 390 8.40 -23.94 13.78
N VAL A 391 8.28 -23.89 12.45
CA VAL A 391 7.78 -25.00 11.62
C VAL A 391 8.61 -25.23 10.36
N LYS A 392 8.52 -26.43 9.77
CA LYS A 392 9.16 -26.78 8.50
C LYS A 392 8.15 -26.83 7.35
N GLY A 393 8.62 -26.49 6.15
CA GLY A 393 7.86 -26.65 4.91
C GLY A 393 6.75 -25.60 4.73
N VAL A 394 6.90 -24.42 5.32
CA VAL A 394 5.99 -23.28 5.10
C VAL A 394 6.81 -22.02 4.82
N ARG A 395 6.50 -21.34 3.71
CA ARG A 395 7.00 -20.00 3.36
C ARG A 395 5.86 -19.02 3.14
N ILE A 396 6.18 -17.73 3.16
CA ILE A 396 5.24 -16.66 2.81
C ILE A 396 5.88 -15.78 1.73
N ALA A 397 5.20 -15.58 0.62
CA ALA A 397 5.75 -14.87 -0.55
C ALA A 397 4.81 -13.76 -1.03
N ASP A 398 4.56 -12.78 -0.15
CA ASP A 398 3.75 -11.61 -0.45
C ASP A 398 4.18 -10.39 0.40
N ALA A 399 3.46 -9.26 0.29
CA ALA A 399 3.79 -8.02 0.99
C ALA A 399 3.72 -8.10 2.53
N SER A 400 3.11 -9.16 3.11
CA SER A 400 3.10 -9.38 4.55
C SER A 400 4.51 -9.54 5.13
N VAL A 401 5.48 -10.02 4.34
CA VAL A 401 6.84 -10.30 4.82
C VAL A 401 7.75 -9.08 4.86
N PHE A 402 7.31 -7.93 4.35
CA PHE A 402 8.15 -6.74 4.35
C PHE A 402 8.62 -6.42 5.79
N PRO A 403 9.94 -6.26 6.04
CA PRO A 403 10.44 -5.80 7.32
C PRO A 403 9.85 -4.43 7.70
N LYS A 404 9.65 -3.61 6.68
CA LYS A 404 9.06 -2.28 6.73
C LYS A 404 8.46 -1.98 5.36
N ILE A 405 7.34 -1.27 5.33
CA ILE A 405 6.78 -0.79 4.06
C ILE A 405 7.82 0.03 3.30
N VAL A 406 7.93 -0.21 2.01
CA VAL A 406 8.79 0.58 1.12
C VAL A 406 8.13 1.92 0.81
N SER A 407 8.92 2.99 0.67
CA SER A 407 8.39 4.33 0.37
C SER A 407 8.04 4.53 -1.11
N HIS A 408 7.30 3.57 -1.66
CA HIS A 408 6.80 3.55 -3.03
C HIS A 408 5.63 2.57 -3.16
N HIS A 409 4.98 2.53 -4.33
CA HIS A 409 3.92 1.55 -4.61
C HIS A 409 4.43 0.11 -4.45
N THR A 410 3.67 -0.73 -3.76
CA THR A 410 4.15 -2.03 -3.25
C THR A 410 4.06 -3.19 -4.24
N MET A 411 3.48 -2.98 -5.43
CA MET A 411 3.28 -4.05 -6.42
C MET A 411 4.60 -4.66 -6.91
N ALA A 412 5.56 -3.83 -7.33
CA ALA A 412 6.86 -4.33 -7.81
C ALA A 412 7.68 -5.00 -6.69
N PRO A 413 7.80 -4.42 -5.48
CA PRO A 413 8.41 -5.10 -4.33
C PRO A 413 7.76 -6.44 -3.98
N ALA A 414 6.43 -6.56 -4.06
CA ALA A 414 5.74 -7.83 -3.81
C ALA A 414 6.10 -8.88 -4.87
N ALA A 415 6.18 -8.47 -6.15
CA ALA A 415 6.64 -9.35 -7.22
C ALA A 415 8.11 -9.77 -7.03
N MET A 416 8.98 -8.88 -6.56
CA MET A 416 10.38 -9.22 -6.24
C MET A 416 10.48 -10.27 -5.14
N VAL A 417 9.67 -10.18 -4.09
CA VAL A 417 9.59 -11.22 -3.05
C VAL A 417 9.16 -12.56 -3.63
N ALA A 418 8.13 -12.57 -4.49
CA ALA A 418 7.66 -13.80 -5.12
C ALA A 418 8.70 -14.44 -6.05
N ILE A 419 9.39 -13.64 -6.87
CA ILE A 419 10.50 -14.11 -7.72
C ILE A 419 11.61 -14.68 -6.86
N ARG A 420 12.00 -13.99 -5.78
CA ARG A 420 13.05 -14.47 -4.89
C ARG A 420 12.66 -15.76 -4.17
N CYS A 421 11.38 -15.90 -3.78
CA CYS A 421 10.86 -17.14 -3.22
C CYS A 421 10.97 -18.29 -4.22
N ALA A 422 10.70 -18.05 -5.51
CA ALA A 422 10.84 -19.08 -6.54
C ALA A 422 12.30 -19.55 -6.65
N ASP A 423 13.27 -18.63 -6.61
CA ASP A 423 14.71 -18.99 -6.58
C ASP A 423 15.03 -19.88 -5.38
N PHE A 424 14.60 -19.51 -4.17
CA PHE A 424 14.85 -20.31 -2.96
C PHE A 424 14.29 -21.73 -3.05
N VAL A 425 13.12 -21.89 -3.69
CA VAL A 425 12.51 -23.20 -3.89
C VAL A 425 13.29 -24.02 -4.91
N MET A 426 13.72 -23.40 -6.02
CA MET A 426 14.52 -24.08 -7.05
C MET A 426 15.91 -24.48 -6.53
N ASP A 427 16.57 -23.61 -5.75
CA ASP A 427 17.88 -23.90 -5.18
C ASP A 427 17.82 -25.05 -4.17
N ALA A 428 16.78 -25.11 -3.33
CA ALA A 428 16.55 -26.22 -2.42
C ALA A 428 16.37 -27.56 -3.19
N GLU A 429 15.65 -27.55 -4.31
CA GLU A 429 15.48 -28.75 -5.15
C GLU A 429 16.78 -29.23 -5.82
N ASN A 430 17.76 -28.36 -6.02
CA ASN A 430 19.06 -28.74 -6.59
C ASN A 430 20.02 -29.32 -5.54
N HIS A 431 19.69 -29.20 -4.25
CA HIS A 431 20.54 -29.62 -3.12
C HIS A 431 19.99 -30.81 -2.33
N ASP A 432 18.76 -31.23 -2.58
CA ASP A 432 18.12 -32.48 -2.10
C ASP A 432 18.18 -33.59 -3.17
#